data_AF-A0A699V081-F1
#
_entry.id   AF-A0A699V081-F1
#
_cell.length_a   1.000
_cell.length_b   1.000
_cell.length_c   1.000
_cell.angle_alpha   90.00
_cell.angle_beta   90.00
_cell.angle_gamma   90.00
#
_symmetry.space_group_name_H-M   'P 1'
#
loop_
_entity.id
_entity.type
_entity.pdbx_description
1 polymer ?
#
loop_
_entity_poly.entity_id
_entity_poly.type
_entity_poly.pdbx_seq_one_letter_code
_entity_poly.pdbx_strand_id
1 'polypeptide(L)'
;MAEHNYDYELILVNDGSRDHSWRIMQELAAIDQHLVAIDLAGNYGQTLSLRAGFAQAKGEVIIAMDGDLQHDPAYIPQFMSLINEGYDMVGGAKAKRPEGPIATALATTAHGIIRRLSGVQLRYFGATYKAFRSYLVKNVEMLGDAHRFLGALVARKGLRYCEFPIEIHERQFGQSNYKI
;
A
#
# COMPACT_ATOMS: atom_id res chain seq x y z
N MET A 1 1.28 1.03 18.38
CA MET A 1 0.44 -0.17 18.50
C MET A 1 0.02 -0.42 19.95
N ALA A 2 0.97 -0.50 20.90
CA ALA A 2 0.66 -0.65 22.34
C ALA A 2 -0.22 0.48 22.92
N GLU A 3 -0.05 1.73 22.47
CA GLU A 3 -0.89 2.86 22.90
C GLU A 3 -2.32 2.86 22.33
N HIS A 4 -2.62 2.02 21.34
CA HIS A 4 -3.93 2.00 20.67
C HIS A 4 -4.67 0.67 20.77
N ASN A 5 -4.12 -0.30 21.52
CA ASN A 5 -4.74 -1.60 21.79
C ASN A 5 -5.22 -2.35 20.53
N TYR A 6 -4.47 -2.25 19.43
CA TYR A 6 -4.71 -3.05 18.23
C TYR A 6 -3.84 -4.30 18.26
N ASP A 7 -4.46 -5.45 18.02
CA ASP A 7 -3.76 -6.65 17.60
C ASP A 7 -3.28 -6.46 16.15
N TYR A 8 -2.11 -7.00 15.83
CA TYR A 8 -1.50 -6.80 14.51
C TYR A 8 -0.71 -8.02 14.05
N GLU A 9 -0.57 -8.13 12.74
CA GLU A 9 0.39 -9.02 12.10
C GLU A 9 1.18 -8.23 11.05
N LEU A 10 2.43 -8.60 10.85
CA LEU A 10 3.32 -8.03 9.85
C LEU A 10 3.65 -9.10 8.82
N ILE A 11 3.16 -8.92 7.59
CA ILE A 11 3.39 -9.87 6.50
C ILE A 11 4.50 -9.32 5.61
N LEU A 12 5.66 -9.95 5.67
CA LEU A 12 6.81 -9.65 4.83
C LEU A 12 6.80 -10.59 3.62
N VAL A 13 6.80 -10.03 2.41
CA VAL A 13 6.80 -10.81 1.17
C VAL A 13 8.12 -10.61 0.43
N ASN A 14 8.91 -11.67 0.31
CA ASN A 14 10.14 -11.69 -0.47
C ASN A 14 9.82 -11.97 -1.94
N ASP A 15 10.16 -11.03 -2.82
CA ASP A 15 9.92 -11.11 -4.27
C ASP A 15 11.18 -11.54 -5.05
N GLY A 16 11.73 -12.69 -4.67
CA GLY A 16 12.91 -13.25 -5.33
C GLY A 16 14.21 -12.48 -5.06
N SER A 17 14.40 -11.94 -3.85
CA SER A 17 15.67 -11.31 -3.47
C SER A 17 16.84 -12.29 -3.59
N ARG A 18 17.99 -11.79 -4.03
CA ARG A 18 19.22 -12.58 -4.24
C ARG A 18 20.26 -12.41 -3.12
N ASP A 19 19.96 -11.56 -2.15
CA ASP A 19 20.80 -11.28 -1.00
C ASP A 19 20.31 -12.07 0.24
N HIS A 20 20.69 -11.61 1.43
CA HIS A 20 20.33 -12.26 2.69
C HIS A 20 18.92 -11.91 3.20
N SER A 21 18.11 -11.16 2.44
CA SER A 21 16.80 -10.67 2.89
C SER A 21 15.88 -11.80 3.33
N TRP A 22 15.75 -12.88 2.53
CA TRP A 22 14.90 -14.02 2.88
C TRP A 22 15.34 -14.67 4.19
N ARG A 23 16.64 -14.92 4.34
CA ARG A 23 17.19 -15.50 5.57
C ARG A 23 16.87 -14.64 6.79
N ILE A 24 17.07 -13.33 6.70
CA ILE A 24 16.77 -12.40 7.79
C ILE A 24 15.27 -12.41 8.11
N MET A 25 14.40 -12.42 7.10
CA MET A 25 12.95 -12.52 7.30
C MET A 25 12.54 -13.80 8.03
N GLN A 26 13.17 -14.94 7.71
CA GLN A 26 12.94 -16.21 8.41
C GLN A 26 13.40 -16.15 9.88
N GLU A 27 14.58 -15.61 10.13
CA GLU A 27 15.12 -15.45 11.48
C GLU A 27 14.21 -14.54 12.33
N LEU A 28 13.68 -13.46 11.76
CA LEU A 28 12.72 -12.57 12.42
C LEU A 28 11.37 -13.25 12.67
N ALA A 29 10.82 -13.98 11.69
CA ALA A 29 9.56 -14.72 11.85
C ALA A 29 9.65 -15.83 12.91
N ALA A 30 10.84 -16.38 13.15
CA ALA A 30 11.05 -17.42 14.16
C ALA A 30 10.99 -16.87 15.59
N ILE A 31 11.23 -15.58 15.80
CA ILE A 31 11.30 -14.95 17.12
C ILE A 31 10.09 -14.04 17.43
N ASP A 32 9.39 -13.53 16.42
CA ASP A 32 8.19 -12.69 16.58
C ASP A 32 6.96 -13.37 15.99
N GLN A 33 6.00 -13.73 16.84
CA GLN A 33 4.76 -14.41 16.44
C GLN A 33 3.81 -13.54 15.61
N HIS A 34 3.99 -12.21 15.64
CA HIS A 34 3.21 -11.31 14.80
C HIS A 34 3.74 -11.27 13.36
N LEU A 35 4.95 -11.80 13.11
CA LEU A 35 5.59 -11.71 11.81
C LEU A 35 5.36 -12.97 10.97
N VAL A 36 4.86 -12.78 9.76
CA VAL A 36 4.69 -13.84 8.75
C VAL A 36 5.59 -13.51 7.57
N ALA A 37 6.50 -14.41 7.24
CA ALA A 37 7.37 -14.27 6.08
C ALA A 37 6.87 -15.18 4.94
N ILE A 38 6.72 -14.62 3.74
CA ILE A 38 6.33 -15.33 2.51
C ILE A 38 7.46 -15.21 1.51
N ASP A 39 7.90 -16.34 0.93
CA ASP A 39 8.89 -16.36 -0.14
C ASP A 39 8.21 -16.69 -1.48
N LEU A 40 8.31 -15.78 -2.45
CA LEU A 40 7.87 -16.06 -3.80
C LEU A 40 8.96 -16.83 -4.55
N ALA A 41 8.55 -17.79 -5.38
CA ALA A 41 9.47 -18.65 -6.14
C ALA A 41 10.37 -17.91 -7.16
N GLY A 42 10.20 -16.61 -7.33
CA GLY A 42 10.92 -15.77 -8.26
C GLY A 42 10.57 -14.29 -8.08
N ASN A 43 11.10 -13.45 -8.98
CA ASN A 43 10.77 -12.03 -9.04
C ASN A 43 9.56 -11.83 -9.97
N TYR A 44 8.44 -11.50 -9.36
CA TYR A 44 7.13 -11.37 -9.99
C TYR A 44 6.58 -9.94 -9.93
N GLY A 45 7.25 -9.05 -9.22
CA GLY A 45 6.89 -7.65 -9.07
C GLY A 45 5.85 -7.41 -7.98
N GLN A 46 5.73 -6.13 -7.63
CA GLN A 46 4.97 -5.67 -6.46
C GLN A 46 3.49 -6.10 -6.45
N THR A 47 2.84 -6.21 -7.61
CA THR A 47 1.44 -6.66 -7.67
C THR A 47 1.27 -8.06 -7.09
N LEU A 48 2.13 -8.99 -7.48
CA LEU A 48 2.02 -10.38 -7.03
C LEU A 48 2.46 -10.53 -5.57
N SER A 49 3.43 -9.73 -5.14
CA SER A 49 3.81 -9.64 -3.72
C SER A 49 2.65 -9.14 -2.85
N LEU A 50 1.99 -8.05 -3.24
CA LEU A 50 0.80 -7.54 -2.54
C LEU A 50 -0.34 -8.56 -2.55
N ARG A 51 -0.55 -9.25 -3.68
CA ARG A 51 -1.59 -10.30 -3.78
C ARG A 51 -1.32 -11.45 -2.80
N ALA A 52 -0.08 -11.92 -2.71
CA ALA A 52 0.30 -12.96 -1.75
C ALA A 52 0.09 -12.49 -0.31
N GLY A 53 0.49 -11.25 0.01
CA GLY A 53 0.25 -10.65 1.32
C GLY A 53 -1.23 -10.55 1.67
N PHE A 54 -2.07 -10.06 0.75
CA PHE A 54 -3.52 -9.94 0.97
C PHE A 54 -4.21 -11.28 1.15
N ALA A 55 -3.77 -12.31 0.43
CA ALA A 55 -4.31 -13.66 0.57
C ALA A 55 -4.01 -14.26 1.95
N GLN A 56 -2.84 -13.94 2.52
CA GLN A 56 -2.41 -14.46 3.82
C GLN A 56 -2.95 -13.64 5.01
N ALA A 57 -3.28 -12.36 4.81
CA ALA A 57 -3.75 -11.46 5.85
C ALA A 57 -5.05 -11.94 6.52
N LYS A 58 -5.06 -11.92 7.84
CA LYS A 58 -6.18 -12.29 8.71
C LYS A 58 -6.89 -11.07 9.28
N GLY A 59 -6.18 -9.96 9.45
CA GLY A 59 -6.74 -8.71 9.99
C GLY A 59 -7.98 -8.18 9.25
N GLU A 60 -8.83 -7.45 9.98
CA GLU A 60 -10.01 -6.76 9.43
C GLU A 60 -9.64 -5.53 8.58
N VAL A 61 -8.47 -4.96 8.87
CA VAL A 61 -7.89 -3.83 8.15
C VAL A 61 -6.52 -4.28 7.65
N ILE A 62 -6.24 -4.02 6.37
CA ILE A 62 -4.98 -4.33 5.73
C ILE A 62 -4.33 -3.01 5.34
N ILE A 63 -3.09 -2.81 5.79
CA ILE A 63 -2.27 -1.65 5.42
C ILE A 63 -1.13 -2.15 4.54
N ALA A 64 -1.12 -1.74 3.28
CA ALA A 64 -0.01 -2.00 2.37
C ALA A 64 1.03 -0.88 2.54
N MET A 65 2.31 -1.24 2.65
CA MET A 65 3.42 -0.30 2.83
C MET A 65 4.69 -0.89 2.20
N ASP A 66 5.55 -0.02 1.64
CA ASP A 66 6.84 -0.44 1.07
C ASP A 66 7.89 -0.64 2.18
N GLY A 67 8.79 -1.62 2.00
CA GLY A 67 9.82 -2.00 2.98
C GLY A 67 11.12 -1.18 2.90
N ASP A 68 11.16 -0.09 2.13
CA ASP A 68 12.37 0.71 1.88
C ASP A 68 12.52 1.96 2.77
N LEU A 69 11.73 2.01 3.86
CA LEU A 69 11.68 3.08 4.85
C LEU A 69 11.25 4.45 4.29
N GLN A 70 10.75 4.53 3.06
CA GLN A 70 10.21 5.79 2.51
C GLN A 70 8.89 6.19 3.16
N HIS A 71 8.16 5.22 3.71
CA HIS A 71 6.87 5.40 4.37
C HIS A 71 7.04 5.29 5.89
N ASP A 72 6.64 6.33 6.61
CA ASP A 72 6.70 6.35 8.07
C ASP A 72 5.54 5.53 8.68
N PRO A 73 5.83 4.47 9.48
CA PRO A 73 4.81 3.74 10.24
C PRO A 73 4.05 4.61 11.25
N ALA A 74 4.56 5.80 11.62
CA ALA A 74 3.88 6.75 12.50
C ALA A 74 2.55 7.26 11.93
N TYR A 75 2.30 7.08 10.63
CA TYR A 75 1.00 7.37 10.02
C TYR A 75 -0.06 6.27 10.22
N ILE A 76 0.32 5.06 10.65
CA ILE A 76 -0.62 3.94 10.86
C ILE A 76 -1.79 4.30 11.79
N PRO A 77 -1.58 4.98 12.95
CA PRO A 77 -2.68 5.42 13.80
C PRO A 77 -3.70 6.31 13.08
N GLN A 78 -3.24 7.19 12.19
CA GLN A 78 -4.11 8.06 11.41
C GLN A 78 -4.92 7.29 10.36
N PHE A 79 -4.31 6.31 9.69
CA PHE A 79 -5.03 5.37 8.83
C PHE A 79 -6.14 4.66 9.61
N MET A 80 -5.83 4.13 10.79
CA MET A 80 -6.79 3.42 11.63
C MET A 80 -7.93 4.33 12.12
N SER A 81 -7.63 5.57 12.53
CA SER A 81 -8.65 6.55 12.92
C SER A 81 -9.68 6.77 11.82
N LEU A 82 -9.21 7.02 10.59
CA LEU A 82 -10.10 7.25 9.45
C LEU A 82 -10.89 5.98 9.09
N ILE A 83 -10.26 4.80 9.11
CA ILE A 83 -10.99 3.54 8.91
C ILE A 83 -12.11 3.38 9.97
N ASN A 84 -11.85 3.74 11.22
CA ASN A 84 -12.84 3.68 12.32
C ASN A 84 -13.95 4.73 12.19
N GLU A 85 -13.72 5.88 11.55
CA GLU A 85 -14.77 6.85 11.17
C GLU A 85 -15.71 6.33 10.06
N GLY A 86 -15.44 5.12 9.55
CA GLY A 86 -16.25 4.42 8.56
C GLY A 86 -15.82 4.66 7.13
N TYR A 87 -14.57 5.04 6.88
CA TYR A 87 -13.97 4.95 5.56
C TYR A 87 -13.61 3.50 5.25
N ASP A 88 -13.87 3.06 4.03
CA ASP A 88 -13.56 1.69 3.58
C ASP A 88 -12.13 1.58 3.05
N MET A 89 -11.60 2.68 2.54
CA MET A 89 -10.24 2.80 2.05
C MET A 89 -9.68 4.20 2.34
N VAL A 90 -8.42 4.23 2.78
CA VAL A 90 -7.70 5.45 3.10
C VAL A 90 -6.33 5.42 2.41
N GLY A 91 -5.99 6.46 1.66
CA GLY A 91 -4.71 6.56 0.97
C GLY A 91 -3.79 7.65 1.53
N GLY A 92 -2.51 7.34 1.65
CA GLY A 92 -1.49 8.35 1.86
C GLY A 92 -1.18 9.07 0.54
N ALA A 93 -1.52 10.35 0.44
CA ALA A 93 -1.21 11.15 -0.72
C ALA A 93 0.09 11.93 -0.50
N LYS A 94 1.01 11.90 -1.47
CA LYS A 94 2.24 12.70 -1.40
C LYS A 94 1.88 14.19 -1.24
N ALA A 95 2.38 14.82 -0.18
CA ALA A 95 2.12 16.24 0.09
C ALA A 95 2.67 17.17 -1.02
N LYS A 96 3.78 16.79 -1.65
CA LYS A 96 4.47 17.57 -2.70
C LYS A 96 3.93 17.23 -4.10
N ARG A 97 3.39 18.23 -4.80
CA ARG A 97 2.89 18.12 -6.19
C ARG A 97 4.05 17.93 -7.18
N PRO A 98 3.82 17.31 -8.35
CA PRO A 98 4.82 17.25 -9.42
C PRO A 98 5.32 18.66 -9.77
N GLU A 99 6.63 18.81 -9.92
CA GLU A 99 7.24 20.10 -10.21
C GLU A 99 7.00 20.47 -11.70
N GLY A 100 6.43 21.65 -11.95
CA GLY A 100 6.20 22.20 -13.28
C GLY A 100 4.71 22.30 -13.69
N PRO A 101 4.31 23.38 -14.40
CA PRO A 101 2.92 23.65 -14.74
C PRO A 101 2.33 22.61 -15.71
N ILE A 102 3.13 22.07 -16.64
CA ILE A 102 2.70 21.07 -17.62
C ILE A 102 2.47 19.70 -16.96
N ALA A 103 3.41 19.24 -16.14
CA ALA A 103 3.29 17.98 -15.41
C ALA A 103 2.10 18.01 -14.43
N THR A 104 1.89 19.15 -13.77
CA THR A 104 0.71 19.37 -12.90
C THR A 104 -0.60 19.34 -13.70
N ALA A 105 -0.65 19.98 -14.87
CA ALA A 105 -1.85 20.01 -15.71
C ALA A 105 -2.20 18.62 -16.28
N LEU A 106 -1.21 17.86 -16.75
CA LEU A 106 -1.39 16.50 -17.24
C LEU A 106 -1.86 15.56 -16.13
N ALA A 107 -1.21 15.60 -14.96
CA ALA A 107 -1.62 14.79 -13.82
C ALA A 107 -3.04 15.15 -13.34
N THR A 108 -3.37 16.44 -13.28
CA THR A 108 -4.71 16.90 -12.87
C THR A 108 -5.78 16.42 -13.86
N THR A 109 -5.49 16.48 -15.16
CA THR A 109 -6.42 16.05 -16.21
C THR A 109 -6.60 14.53 -16.19
N ALA A 110 -5.52 13.76 -16.11
CA ALA A 110 -5.57 12.30 -16.01
C ALA A 110 -6.36 11.85 -14.76
N HIS A 111 -6.06 12.43 -13.59
CA HIS A 111 -6.82 12.16 -12.37
C HIS A 111 -8.30 12.57 -12.52
N GLY A 112 -8.59 13.70 -13.16
CA GLY A 112 -9.98 14.14 -13.42
C GLY A 112 -10.77 13.14 -14.27
N ILE A 113 -10.15 12.59 -15.31
CA ILE A 113 -10.75 11.54 -16.16
C ILE A 113 -10.99 10.27 -15.35
N ILE A 114 -9.99 9.81 -14.59
CA ILE A 114 -10.12 8.60 -13.76
C ILE A 114 -11.21 8.78 -12.71
N ARG A 115 -11.30 9.93 -12.04
CA ARG A 115 -12.37 10.22 -11.07
C ARG A 115 -13.76 10.15 -11.73
N ARG A 116 -13.89 10.70 -12.95
CA ARG A 116 -15.15 10.73 -13.68
C ARG A 116 -15.58 9.34 -14.17
N LEU A 117 -14.62 8.51 -14.59
CA LEU A 117 -14.89 7.16 -15.07
C LEU A 117 -15.07 6.14 -13.94
N SER A 118 -14.30 6.26 -12.85
CA SER A 118 -14.34 5.33 -11.72
C SER A 118 -15.35 5.71 -10.63
N GLY A 119 -15.82 6.98 -10.61
CA GLY A 119 -16.64 7.52 -9.52
C GLY A 119 -15.87 7.72 -8.21
N VAL A 120 -14.56 7.44 -8.19
CA VAL A 120 -13.70 7.52 -7.01
C VAL A 120 -13.14 8.92 -6.87
N GLN A 121 -13.17 9.50 -5.67
CA GLN A 121 -12.60 10.82 -5.39
C GLN A 121 -11.15 10.77 -4.84
N LEU A 122 -10.33 9.84 -5.33
CA LEU A 122 -8.91 9.77 -4.98
C LEU A 122 -8.12 10.82 -5.78
N ARG A 123 -7.16 11.47 -5.13
CA ARG A 123 -6.23 12.43 -5.74
C ARG A 123 -4.93 11.77 -6.15
N TYR A 124 -4.56 10.64 -5.56
CA TYR A 124 -3.30 9.97 -5.85
C TYR A 124 -3.46 8.45 -5.90
N PHE A 125 -3.59 7.92 -7.11
CA PHE A 125 -3.78 6.48 -7.34
C PHE A 125 -2.48 5.69 -7.13
N GLY A 126 -1.30 6.29 -7.36
CA GLY A 126 -0.02 5.59 -7.40
C GLY A 126 0.62 5.22 -6.05
N ALA A 127 0.13 5.74 -4.91
CA ALA A 127 0.76 5.42 -3.61
C ALA A 127 0.52 3.95 -3.23
N THR A 128 1.58 3.24 -2.83
CA THR A 128 1.43 1.93 -2.20
C THR A 128 0.86 2.05 -0.79
N TYR A 129 1.19 3.13 -0.08
CA TYR A 129 0.80 3.31 1.33
C TYR A 129 -0.69 3.61 1.48
N LYS A 130 -1.46 2.56 1.72
CA LYS A 130 -2.93 2.59 1.77
C LYS A 130 -3.44 1.59 2.80
N ALA A 131 -4.51 1.98 3.48
CA ALA A 131 -5.30 1.12 4.33
C ALA A 131 -6.62 0.75 3.64
N PHE A 132 -7.03 -0.50 3.81
CA PHE A 132 -8.25 -1.06 3.25
C PHE A 132 -8.97 -1.89 4.30
N ARG A 133 -10.31 -1.89 4.27
CA ARG A 133 -11.07 -2.98 4.85
C ARG A 133 -10.73 -4.27 4.11
N SER A 134 -10.44 -5.35 4.84
CA SER A 134 -9.91 -6.60 4.26
C SER A 134 -10.82 -7.20 3.19
N TYR A 135 -12.14 -7.08 3.35
CA TYR A 135 -13.13 -7.55 2.38
C TYR A 135 -12.98 -6.91 0.98
N LEU A 136 -12.36 -5.72 0.89
CA LEU A 136 -12.11 -5.05 -0.39
C LEU A 136 -11.00 -5.70 -1.19
N VAL A 137 -9.99 -6.29 -0.55
CA VAL A 137 -8.74 -6.70 -1.20
C VAL A 137 -8.53 -8.22 -1.22
N LYS A 138 -9.18 -8.97 -0.32
CA LYS A 138 -9.03 -10.44 -0.22
C LYS A 138 -9.42 -11.21 -1.49
N ASN A 139 -10.34 -10.69 -2.30
CA ASN A 139 -10.83 -11.34 -3.52
C ASN A 139 -10.58 -10.52 -4.79
N VAL A 140 -9.60 -9.61 -4.77
CA VAL A 140 -9.27 -8.82 -5.96
C VAL A 140 -8.29 -9.59 -6.83
N GLU A 141 -8.74 -9.96 -8.03
CA GLU A 141 -7.83 -10.42 -9.07
C GLU A 141 -6.97 -9.25 -9.55
N MET A 142 -5.70 -9.26 -9.13
CA MET A 142 -4.69 -8.30 -9.59
C MET A 142 -3.74 -9.00 -10.58
N LEU A 143 -3.62 -8.43 -11.78
CA LEU A 143 -2.71 -8.87 -12.85
C LEU A 143 -1.89 -7.67 -13.36
N GLY A 144 -0.67 -7.92 -13.83
CA GLY A 144 0.21 -6.86 -14.36
C GLY A 144 0.53 -5.77 -13.32
N ASP A 145 0.41 -4.49 -13.69
CA ASP A 145 0.64 -3.33 -12.81
C ASP A 145 -0.61 -2.88 -12.01
N ALA A 146 -1.56 -3.79 -11.80
CA ALA A 146 -2.86 -3.50 -11.16
C ALA A 146 -2.76 -2.85 -9.76
N HIS A 147 -1.67 -3.09 -9.00
CA HIS A 147 -1.47 -2.48 -7.68
C HIS A 147 -1.56 -0.94 -7.70
N ARG A 148 -1.09 -0.30 -8.79
CA ARG A 148 -1.16 1.17 -8.98
C ARG A 148 -2.60 1.66 -9.11
N PHE A 149 -3.52 0.79 -9.46
CA PHE A 149 -4.93 1.08 -9.63
C PHE A 149 -5.79 0.40 -8.56
N LEU A 150 -5.20 -0.12 -7.48
CA LEU A 150 -5.95 -0.86 -6.46
C LEU A 150 -7.13 -0.06 -5.93
N GLY A 151 -6.96 1.25 -5.71
CA GLY A 151 -8.06 2.14 -5.31
C GLY A 151 -9.17 2.31 -6.35
N ALA A 152 -8.85 2.20 -7.64
CA ALA A 152 -9.81 2.17 -8.73
C ALA A 152 -10.42 0.77 -8.96
N LEU A 153 -9.72 -0.31 -8.60
CA LEU A 153 -10.21 -1.69 -8.74
C LEU A 153 -11.21 -2.06 -7.65
N VAL A 154 -10.98 -1.58 -6.42
CA VAL A 154 -11.92 -1.76 -5.31
C VAL A 154 -13.04 -0.71 -5.33
N ALA A 155 -12.99 0.22 -6.27
CA ALA A 155 -13.97 1.27 -6.48
C ALA A 155 -15.36 0.72 -6.73
N ARG A 156 -16.27 0.85 -5.76
CA ARG A 156 -17.69 0.55 -5.94
C ARG A 156 -18.56 1.65 -5.38
N LYS A 157 -19.74 1.79 -5.99
CA LYS A 157 -20.78 2.73 -5.53
C LYS A 157 -21.16 2.40 -4.09
N GLY A 158 -21.10 3.40 -3.21
CA GLY A 158 -21.46 3.28 -1.78
C GLY A 158 -20.27 3.13 -0.82
N LEU A 159 -19.07 2.85 -1.32
CA LEU A 159 -17.86 2.83 -0.49
C LEU A 159 -17.34 4.24 -0.22
N ARG A 160 -16.78 4.45 0.98
CA ARG A 160 -16.23 5.73 1.43
C ARG A 160 -14.70 5.72 1.31
N TYR A 161 -14.17 6.71 0.60
CA TYR A 161 -12.73 6.86 0.35
C TYR A 161 -12.25 8.20 0.89
N CYS A 162 -11.06 8.23 1.48
CA CYS A 162 -10.37 9.48 1.75
C CYS A 162 -8.86 9.35 1.55
N GLU A 163 -8.21 10.49 1.50
CA GLU A 163 -6.75 10.58 1.48
C GLU A 163 -6.32 11.67 2.45
N PHE A 164 -5.16 11.48 3.06
CA PHE A 164 -4.50 12.52 3.85
C PHE A 164 -3.05 12.69 3.39
N PRO A 165 -2.50 13.90 3.54
CA PRO A 165 -1.13 14.17 3.12
C PRO A 165 -0.15 13.39 4.00
N ILE A 166 0.76 12.68 3.36
CA ILE A 166 1.92 12.04 4.00
C ILE A 166 3.21 12.63 3.43
N GLU A 167 4.22 12.71 4.28
CA GLU A 167 5.59 12.93 3.85
C GLU A 167 6.17 11.60 3.36
N ILE A 168 6.83 11.65 2.20
CA ILE A 168 7.54 10.50 1.64
C ILE A 168 9.01 10.86 1.73
N HIS A 169 9.75 10.14 2.57
CA HIS A 169 11.16 10.37 2.75
C HIS A 169 11.93 9.89 1.50
N GLU A 170 13.04 10.56 1.20
CA GLU A 170 13.99 10.03 0.23
C GLU A 170 14.57 8.71 0.75
N ARG A 171 14.81 7.78 -0.16
CA ARG A 171 15.30 6.44 0.19
C ARG A 171 16.64 6.56 0.91
N GLN A 172 16.72 5.99 2.12
CA GLN A 172 17.95 6.04 2.92
C GLN A 172 18.94 4.93 2.53
N PHE A 173 18.47 3.78 2.03
CA PHE A 173 19.30 2.61 1.69
C PHE A 173 18.80 1.88 0.42
N GLY A 174 19.70 1.39 -0.43
CA GLY A 174 19.41 0.57 -1.64
C GLY A 174 19.20 1.37 -2.95
N GLN A 175 19.27 0.68 -4.10
CA GLN A 175 19.06 1.27 -5.45
C GLN A 175 17.60 1.11 -5.92
N SER A 176 17.09 2.06 -6.70
CA SER A 176 15.72 2.01 -7.26
C SER A 176 15.56 0.87 -8.26
N ASN A 177 14.64 -0.06 -7.97
CA ASN A 177 14.16 -1.03 -8.95
C ASN A 177 13.09 -0.44 -9.88
N TYR A 178 12.59 0.77 -9.56
CA TYR A 178 11.71 1.54 -10.41
C TYR A 178 12.55 2.37 -11.39
N LYS A 179 12.45 2.06 -12.67
CA LYS A 179 12.86 2.96 -13.76
C LYS A 179 11.75 3.98 -13.95
N ILE A 180 12.05 5.25 -13.67
CA ILE A 180 11.20 6.39 -14.05
C ILE A 180 11.22 6.52 -15.57
#